data_AF-A0A9D7UVG2-F1
#
_entry.id   AF-A0A9D7UVG2-F1
#
_cell.length_a   1.000
_cell.length_b   1.000
_cell.length_c   1.000
_cell.angle_alpha   90.00
_cell.angle_beta   90.00
_cell.angle_gamma   90.00
#
_symmetry.space_group_name_H-M   'P 1'
#
loop_
_entity.id
_entity.type
_entity.pdbx_description
1 polymer ?
#
loop_
_entity_poly.entity_id
_entity_poly.type
_entity_poly.pdbx_seq_one_letter_code
_entity_poly.pdbx_strand_id
1 'polypeptide(L)'
;MLFWEWEFPPLGAVHHLMVLCFHLQHPHLYSPEGLVYARQLLEQFVGQGPSPAAVRQQNRTQVNSHNHARKITSTAVAFGVYDPPVNWTMTAVDVIAGGPENYSELVQAWAQSIHQVLSRP
;
A
#
# COMPACT_ATOMS: atom_id res chain seq x y z
N MET A 1 1.29 8.01 12.31
CA MET A 1 0.24 7.06 11.86
C MET A 1 0.22 5.79 12.70
N LEU A 2 1.27 4.96 12.73
CA LEU A 2 1.30 3.73 13.57
C LEU A 2 0.98 3.96 15.06
N PHE A 3 1.45 5.08 15.64
CA PHE A 3 1.10 5.46 17.01
C PHE A 3 -0.42 5.59 17.23
N TRP A 4 -1.17 6.16 16.27
CA TRP A 4 -2.62 6.30 16.38
C TRP A 4 -3.34 4.96 16.34
N GLU A 5 -2.87 4.00 15.54
CA GLU A 5 -3.46 2.66 15.49
C GLU A 5 -3.20 1.86 16.77
N TRP A 6 -2.07 2.13 17.44
CA TRP A 6 -1.76 1.55 18.74
C TRP A 6 -2.64 2.15 19.85
N GLU A 7 -2.75 3.48 19.89
CA GLU A 7 -3.55 4.21 20.89
C GLU A 7 -5.06 3.98 20.71
N PHE A 8 -5.52 3.89 19.46
CA PHE A 8 -6.92 3.70 19.08
C PHE A 8 -7.07 2.44 18.21
N PRO A 9 -7.20 1.24 18.80
CA PRO A 9 -7.26 -0.02 18.06
C PRO A 9 -8.26 -0.09 16.89
N PRO A 10 -9.45 0.56 16.93
CA PRO A 10 -10.35 0.58 15.79
C PRO A 10 -9.75 1.19 14.51
N LEU A 11 -8.78 2.10 14.63
CA LEU A 11 -8.07 2.69 13.49
C LEU A 11 -7.20 1.66 12.74
N GLY A 12 -6.85 0.54 13.39
CA GLY A 12 -6.10 -0.56 12.77
C GLY A 12 -6.84 -1.25 11.60
N ALA A 13 -8.14 -1.00 11.42
CA ALA A 13 -8.92 -1.51 10.29
C ALA A 13 -8.32 -1.12 8.93
N VAL A 14 -7.70 0.06 8.83
CA VAL A 14 -7.08 0.57 7.60
C VAL A 14 -5.56 0.38 7.54
N HIS A 15 -4.95 -0.30 8.53
CA HIS A 15 -3.49 -0.49 8.62
C HIS A 15 -2.87 -1.04 7.34
N HIS A 16 -3.51 -2.05 6.75
CA HIS A 16 -3.07 -2.67 5.51
C HIS A 16 -2.96 -1.68 4.34
N LEU A 17 -3.92 -0.75 4.22
CA LEU A 17 -3.86 0.33 3.22
C LEU A 17 -2.78 1.34 3.56
N MET A 18 -2.68 1.77 4.83
CA MET A 18 -1.67 2.73 5.24
C MET A 18 -0.24 2.24 4.93
N VAL A 19 0.08 0.99 5.27
CA VAL A 19 1.39 0.40 4.99
C VAL A 19 1.64 0.28 3.48
N LEU A 20 0.64 -0.19 2.72
CA LEU A 20 0.76 -0.36 1.27
C LEU A 20 0.97 0.98 0.55
N CYS A 21 0.19 2.00 0.90
CA CYS A 21 0.30 3.33 0.33
C CYS A 21 1.67 3.95 0.62
N PHE A 22 2.16 3.80 1.85
CA PHE A 22 3.50 4.26 2.22
C PHE A 22 4.57 3.61 1.34
N HIS A 23 4.57 2.28 1.20
CA HIS A 23 5.59 1.60 0.41
C HIS A 23 5.47 1.87 -1.10
N LEU A 24 4.26 2.07 -1.63
CA LEU A 24 4.07 2.47 -3.03
C LEU A 24 4.66 3.85 -3.31
N GLN A 25 4.59 4.80 -2.37
CA GLN A 25 5.27 6.10 -2.53
C GLN A 25 6.78 6.04 -2.31
N HIS A 26 7.29 4.94 -1.74
CA HIS A 26 8.71 4.69 -1.49
C HIS A 26 9.13 3.39 -2.22
N PRO A 27 9.07 3.37 -3.56
CA PRO A 27 9.20 2.14 -4.36
C PRO A 27 10.54 1.43 -4.19
N HIS A 28 11.57 2.15 -3.73
CA HIS A 28 12.89 1.62 -3.44
C HIS A 28 12.91 0.58 -2.29
N LEU A 29 11.84 0.50 -1.49
CA LEU A 29 11.66 -0.51 -0.43
C LEU A 29 11.19 -1.87 -0.98
N TYR A 30 10.68 -1.90 -2.21
CA TYR A 30 10.30 -3.11 -2.92
C TYR A 30 11.37 -3.51 -3.93
N SER A 31 11.44 -4.80 -4.26
CA SER A 31 12.04 -5.22 -5.53
C SER A 31 11.18 -4.75 -6.71
N PRO A 32 11.69 -4.81 -7.96
CA PRO A 32 10.87 -4.51 -9.14
C PRO A 32 9.58 -5.37 -9.19
N GLU A 33 9.68 -6.67 -8.93
CA GLU A 33 8.52 -7.57 -8.92
C GLU A 33 7.59 -7.29 -7.73
N GLY A 34 8.15 -6.95 -6.57
CA GLY A 34 7.41 -6.55 -5.38
C GLY A 34 6.59 -5.29 -5.63
N LEU A 35 7.13 -4.33 -6.37
CA LEU A 35 6.42 -3.11 -6.74
C LEU A 35 5.23 -3.39 -7.66
N VAL A 36 5.41 -4.26 -8.67
CA VAL A 36 4.32 -4.69 -9.56
C VAL A 36 3.23 -5.40 -8.76
N TYR A 37 3.61 -6.30 -7.86
CA TYR A 37 2.67 -7.00 -6.98
C TYR A 37 1.92 -6.04 -6.06
N ALA A 38 2.61 -5.07 -5.44
CA ALA A 38 1.99 -4.06 -4.58
C ALA A 38 0.95 -3.21 -5.32
N ARG A 39 1.18 -2.88 -6.59
CA ARG A 39 0.19 -2.18 -7.43
C ARG A 39 -1.07 -3.02 -7.67
N GLN A 40 -0.90 -4.30 -7.97
CA GLN A 40 -2.02 -5.22 -8.15
C GLN A 40 -2.81 -5.40 -6.85
N LEU A 41 -2.12 -5.41 -5.71
CA LEU A 41 -2.76 -5.50 -4.41
C LEU A 41 -3.59 -4.24 -4.10
N LEU A 42 -3.08 -3.06 -4.46
CA LEU A 42 -3.84 -1.80 -4.34
C LEU A 42 -5.10 -1.83 -5.20
N GLU A 43 -5.01 -2.28 -6.45
CA GLU A 43 -6.15 -2.48 -7.34
C GLU A 43 -7.21 -3.40 -6.71
N GLN A 44 -6.79 -4.49 -6.07
CA GLN A 44 -7.72 -5.40 -5.38
C GLN A 44 -8.44 -4.73 -4.21
N PHE A 45 -7.71 -3.97 -3.39
CA PHE A 45 -8.30 -3.29 -2.23
C PHE A 45 -9.22 -2.13 -2.62
N VAL A 46 -8.87 -1.36 -3.66
CA VAL A 46 -9.62 -0.16 -4.08
C VAL A 46 -10.73 -0.52 -5.08
N GLY A 47 -10.48 -1.43 -6.01
CA GLY A 47 -11.36 -1.71 -7.16
C GLY A 47 -12.47 -2.74 -6.91
N GLN A 48 -12.37 -3.62 -5.91
CA GLN A 48 -13.35 -4.72 -5.73
C GLN A 48 -13.98 -4.85 -4.34
N GLY A 49 -13.62 -4.00 -3.36
CA GLY A 49 -14.21 -4.05 -2.03
C GLY A 49 -14.16 -5.40 -1.25
N PRO A 50 -13.26 -6.38 -1.51
CA PRO A 50 -13.12 -7.50 -0.58
C PRO A 50 -12.57 -7.01 0.75
N SER A 51 -13.07 -7.57 1.85
CA SER A 51 -12.49 -7.33 3.16
C SER A 51 -11.00 -7.75 3.18
N PRO A 52 -10.16 -7.16 4.05
CA PRO A 52 -8.75 -7.55 4.16
C PRO A 52 -8.52 -9.04 4.39
N ALA A 53 -9.48 -9.73 5.02
CA ALA A 53 -9.47 -11.17 5.21
C ALA A 53 -9.61 -11.95 3.90
N ALA A 54 -10.48 -11.51 2.99
CA ALA A 54 -10.67 -12.13 1.69
C ALA A 54 -9.44 -11.96 0.78
N VAL A 55 -8.83 -10.77 0.78
CA VAL A 55 -7.57 -10.52 0.04
C VAL A 55 -6.42 -11.35 0.61
N ARG A 56 -6.30 -11.44 1.94
CA ARG A 56 -5.30 -12.31 2.59
C ARG A 56 -5.53 -13.78 2.24
N GLN A 57 -6.77 -14.25 2.19
CA GLN A 57 -7.09 -15.64 1.83
C GLN A 57 -6.75 -15.93 0.36
N GLN A 58 -7.06 -15.01 -0.56
CA GLN A 58 -6.73 -15.13 -1.98
C GLN A 58 -5.22 -15.10 -2.23
N ASN A 59 -4.50 -14.23 -1.53
CA ASN A 59 -3.06 -14.05 -1.71
C ASN A 59 -2.21 -15.00 -0.85
N ARG A 60 -2.82 -15.80 0.04
CA ARG A 60 -2.13 -16.74 0.92
C ARG A 60 -1.24 -17.72 0.16
N THR A 61 -1.65 -18.12 -1.05
CA THR A 61 -0.87 -18.99 -1.94
C THR A 61 0.31 -18.27 -2.59
N GLN A 62 0.21 -16.95 -2.83
CA GLN A 62 1.24 -16.11 -3.45
C GLN A 62 2.26 -15.57 -2.43
N VAL A 63 1.87 -15.39 -1.17
CA VAL A 63 2.75 -14.87 -0.09
C VAL A 63 3.36 -15.96 0.79
N ASN A 64 3.11 -17.24 0.50
CA ASN A 64 3.77 -18.34 1.20
C ASN A 64 5.28 -18.24 0.98
N SER A 65 6.01 -17.84 2.02
CA SER A 65 7.46 -17.65 2.02
C SER A 65 8.25 -18.90 1.62
N HIS A 66 7.61 -20.07 1.68
CA HIS A 66 8.19 -21.36 1.29
C HIS A 66 8.10 -21.66 -0.22
N ASN A 67 7.40 -20.83 -1.01
CA ASN A 67 7.11 -21.15 -2.42
C ASN A 67 7.50 -20.10 -3.47
N HIS A 68 8.17 -18.99 -3.12
CA HIS A 68 8.49 -17.97 -4.13
C HIS A 68 9.98 -17.68 -4.28
N ALA A 69 10.49 -18.04 -5.46
CA ALA A 69 11.73 -17.55 -6.05
C ALA A 69 11.73 -16.03 -6.34
N ARG A 70 10.67 -15.29 -5.99
CA ARG A 70 10.56 -13.83 -6.20
C ARG A 70 10.61 -13.11 -4.85
N LYS A 71 11.67 -12.34 -4.64
CA LYS A 71 11.86 -11.51 -3.44
C LYS A 71 10.94 -10.31 -3.52
N ILE A 72 10.14 -10.05 -2.49
CA ILE A 72 9.27 -8.85 -2.41
C ILE A 72 10.08 -7.64 -1.93
N THR A 73 10.98 -7.85 -0.96
CA THR A 73 11.83 -6.80 -0.39
C THR A 73 12.94 -6.40 -1.37
N SER A 74 13.24 -5.11 -1.42
CA SER A 74 14.37 -4.56 -2.16
C SER A 74 15.72 -5.13 -1.70
N THR A 75 16.70 -5.04 -2.59
CA THR A 75 18.12 -5.23 -2.26
C THR A 75 18.92 -4.03 -2.77
N ALA A 76 20.18 -3.90 -2.35
CA ALA A 76 21.06 -2.81 -2.80
C ALA A 76 21.22 -2.75 -4.33
N VAL A 77 20.98 -3.86 -5.04
CA VAL A 77 21.16 -3.99 -6.50
C VAL A 77 19.84 -4.15 -7.26
N ALA A 78 18.71 -4.30 -6.56
CA ALA A 78 17.40 -4.53 -7.18
C ALA A 78 16.31 -3.89 -6.33
N PHE A 79 15.76 -2.78 -6.82
CA PHE A 79 14.72 -2.01 -6.15
C PHE A 79 13.73 -1.44 -7.16
N GLY A 80 12.49 -1.21 -6.71
CA GLY A 80 11.42 -0.66 -7.51
C GLY A 80 11.67 0.80 -7.84
N VAL A 81 11.38 1.18 -9.08
CA VAL A 81 11.45 2.55 -9.59
C VAL A 81 10.23 2.80 -10.47
N TYR A 82 9.70 4.01 -10.43
CA TYR A 82 8.78 4.49 -11.44
C TYR A 82 9.54 5.32 -12.48
N ASP A 83 9.37 4.98 -13.75
CA ASP A 83 9.91 5.74 -14.87
C ASP A 83 8.77 6.03 -15.88
N PRO A 84 8.34 7.29 -16.04
CA PRO A 84 8.84 8.49 -15.36
C PRO A 84 8.48 8.53 -13.85
N PRO A 85 9.15 9.39 -13.05
CA PRO A 85 8.78 9.61 -11.65
C PRO A 85 7.32 10.03 -11.50
N VAL A 86 6.66 9.48 -10.47
CA VAL A 86 5.24 9.73 -10.21
C VAL A 86 5.06 11.01 -9.39
N ASN A 87 4.16 11.88 -9.85
CA ASN A 87 3.72 13.05 -9.10
C ASN A 87 2.51 12.67 -8.23
N TRP A 88 2.74 12.49 -6.93
CA TRP A 88 1.70 12.12 -5.98
C TRP A 88 0.79 13.32 -5.65
N THR A 89 -0.52 13.11 -5.71
CA THR A 89 -1.55 14.12 -5.40
C THR A 89 -1.96 14.14 -3.93
N MET A 90 -1.60 13.10 -3.17
CA MET A 90 -1.80 12.99 -1.73
C MET A 90 -0.70 12.11 -1.15
N THR A 91 -0.27 12.39 0.07
CA THR A 91 0.83 11.71 0.77
C THR A 91 0.46 11.43 2.23
N ALA A 92 1.36 10.72 2.93
CA ALA A 92 1.24 10.53 4.37
C ALA A 92 1.14 11.85 5.16
N VAL A 93 1.71 12.94 4.66
CA VAL A 93 1.64 14.27 5.32
C VAL A 93 0.19 14.77 5.36
N ASP A 94 -0.57 14.57 4.28
CA ASP A 94 -1.97 15.01 4.19
C ASP A 94 -2.85 14.21 5.17
N VAL A 95 -2.59 12.90 5.32
CA VAL A 95 -3.25 12.05 6.32
C VAL A 95 -2.94 12.55 7.74
N ILE A 96 -1.69 12.89 8.01
CA ILE A 96 -1.27 13.40 9.33
C ILE A 96 -1.90 14.76 9.63
N ALA A 97 -1.96 15.65 8.63
CA ALA A 97 -2.53 16.99 8.78
C ALA A 97 -4.03 16.95 9.12
N GLY A 98 -4.75 15.92 8.67
CA GLY A 98 -6.18 15.75 8.97
C GLY A 98 -6.51 15.13 10.34
N GLY A 99 -5.49 14.72 11.11
CA GLY A 99 -5.66 14.24 12.49
C GLY A 99 -6.19 12.81 12.65
N PRO A 100 -6.13 12.25 13.87
CA PRO A 100 -6.58 10.90 14.16
C PRO A 100 -8.10 10.71 13.99
N GLU A 101 -8.90 11.77 14.11
CA GLU A 101 -10.36 11.75 13.98
C GLU A 101 -10.80 11.37 12.56
N ASN A 102 -10.03 11.78 11.55
CA ASN A 102 -10.33 11.54 10.13
C ASN A 102 -9.45 10.43 9.52
N TYR A 103 -8.64 9.74 10.34
CA TYR A 103 -7.58 8.84 9.89
C TYR A 103 -8.07 7.77 8.90
N SER A 104 -9.13 7.06 9.24
CA SER A 104 -9.65 5.96 8.41
C SER A 104 -10.10 6.44 7.03
N GLU A 105 -10.81 7.57 6.97
CA GLU A 105 -11.29 8.17 5.73
C GLU A 105 -10.12 8.69 4.88
N LEU A 106 -9.14 9.35 5.52
CA LEU A 106 -7.96 9.89 4.83
C LEU A 106 -7.03 8.80 4.30
N VAL A 107 -6.87 7.67 5.00
CA VAL A 107 -6.10 6.52 4.49
C VAL A 107 -6.80 5.90 3.28
N GLN A 108 -8.13 5.81 3.27
CA GLN A 108 -8.89 5.34 2.10
C GLN A 108 -8.78 6.31 0.92
N ALA A 109 -8.92 7.61 1.18
CA ALA A 109 -8.74 8.66 0.17
C ALA A 109 -7.31 8.64 -0.41
N TRP A 110 -6.30 8.42 0.44
CA TRP A 110 -4.91 8.28 0.00
C TRP A 110 -4.71 7.06 -0.91
N ALA A 111 -5.29 5.91 -0.57
CA ALA A 111 -5.26 4.73 -1.40
C ALA A 111 -5.92 4.96 -2.77
N GLN A 112 -7.08 5.62 -2.81
CA GLN A 112 -7.76 5.99 -4.06
C GLN A 112 -6.93 6.96 -4.89
N SER A 113 -6.30 7.96 -4.25
CA SER A 113 -5.43 8.93 -4.91
C SER A 113 -4.22 8.26 -5.59
N ILE A 114 -3.54 7.33 -4.89
CA ILE A 114 -2.44 6.54 -5.47
C ILE A 114 -2.95 5.70 -6.65
N HIS A 115 -4.08 5.01 -6.48
CA HIS A 115 -4.66 4.16 -7.52
C HIS A 115 -4.97 4.96 -8.79
N GLN A 116 -5.60 6.12 -8.66
CA GLN A 116 -5.91 6.99 -9.79
C GLN A 116 -4.65 7.47 -10.52
N VAL A 117 -3.59 7.82 -9.79
CA VAL A 117 -2.32 8.26 -10.40
C VAL A 117 -1.64 7.11 -11.15
N LEU A 118 -1.64 5.90 -10.58
CA LEU A 118 -0.97 4.73 -11.16
C LEU A 118 -1.75 4.02 -12.27
N SER A 119 -3.04 4.34 -12.44
CA SER A 119 -3.92 3.80 -13.48
C SER A 119 -4.04 4.71 -14.71
N ARG A 120 -3.40 5.89 -14.69
CA ARG A 120 -3.33 6.75 -15.87
C ARG A 120 -2.39 6.11 -16.93
N PRO A 121 -2.78 6.14 -18.21
CA PRO A 121 -2.00 5.56 -19.31
C PRO A 121 -0.68 6.30 -19.56
#